data_AF-A0A7V4TJ46-F1
#
_entry.id   AF-A0A7V4TJ46-F1
#
_cell.length_a   1.000
_cell.length_b   1.000
_cell.length_c   1.000
_cell.angle_alpha   90.00
_cell.angle_beta   90.00
_cell.angle_gamma   90.00
#
_symmetry.space_group_name_H-M   'P 1'
#
loop_
_entity.id
_entity.type
_entity.pdbx_description
1 polymer ?
#
loop_
_entity_poly.entity_id
_entity_poly.type
_entity_poly.pdbx_seq_one_letter_code
_entity_poly.pdbx_strand_id
1 'polypeptide(L)'
;MALRGFQSPHPLPKAQKLRRFAILIPAHNEEKVSRPLLESLRAQEYPKELFDTYVACDACTDRTKDIALRQGAFVLERNDPQHPGKTYNVGWALTQISPCLLRRHSPL
;
A
#
# COMPACT_ATOMS: atom_id res chain seq x y z
N MET A 1 15.38 30.00 6.89
CA MET A 1 15.81 28.88 6.00
C MET A 1 16.54 27.86 6.85
N ALA A 2 16.02 26.62 6.98
CA ALA A 2 16.66 25.58 7.78
C ALA A 2 17.72 24.84 6.95
N LEU A 3 18.99 24.90 7.37
CA LEU A 3 20.16 24.27 6.73
C LEU A 3 20.35 22.77 7.08
N ARG A 4 19.35 22.11 7.70
CA ARG A 4 19.41 20.69 8.10
C ARG A 4 18.97 19.73 6.99
N GLY A 5 19.46 19.93 5.77
CA GLY A 5 19.15 19.07 4.60
C GLY A 5 20.36 18.38 3.96
N PHE A 6 21.58 18.70 4.40
CA PHE A 6 22.83 18.27 3.75
C PHE A 6 23.60 17.18 4.49
N GLN A 7 23.06 16.61 5.56
CA GLN A 7 23.69 15.47 6.23
C GLN A 7 23.19 14.18 5.59
N SER A 8 24.11 13.44 4.97
CA SER A 8 23.85 12.10 4.47
C SER A 8 23.25 11.25 5.59
N PRO A 9 22.17 10.49 5.32
CA PRO A 9 21.56 9.65 6.35
C PRO A 9 22.61 8.71 6.94
N HIS A 10 22.57 8.52 8.25
CA HIS A 10 23.45 7.57 8.93
C HIS A 10 23.27 6.18 8.28
N PRO A 11 24.36 5.52 7.84
CA PRO A 11 24.25 4.25 7.14
C PRO A 11 23.66 3.21 8.09
N LEU A 12 22.47 2.71 7.75
CA LEU A 12 21.81 1.65 8.51
C LEU A 12 22.52 0.31 8.23
N PRO A 13 22.59 -0.60 9.21
CA PRO A 13 23.12 -1.94 8.99
C PRO A 13 22.30 -2.66 7.91
N LYS A 14 22.99 -3.36 7.01
CA LYS A 14 22.31 -4.17 5.98
C LYS A 14 21.47 -5.25 6.63
N ALA A 15 20.26 -5.44 6.13
CA ALA A 15 19.37 -6.51 6.59
C ALA A 15 19.99 -7.89 6.29
N GLN A 16 20.06 -8.76 7.29
CA GLN A 16 20.57 -10.13 7.13
C GLN A 16 19.54 -11.06 6.47
N LYS A 17 18.25 -10.72 6.56
CA LYS A 17 17.14 -11.51 6.00
C LYS A 17 16.02 -10.60 5.52
N LEU A 18 15.59 -10.80 4.28
CA LEU A 18 14.41 -10.16 3.72
C LEU A 18 13.13 -10.89 4.17
N ARG A 19 12.07 -10.13 4.41
CA ARG A 19 10.74 -10.59 4.82
C ARG A 19 9.71 -10.29 3.74
N ARG A 20 8.74 -11.18 3.58
CA ARG A 20 7.57 -10.88 2.75
C ARG A 20 6.48 -10.22 3.59
N PHE A 21 5.88 -9.15 3.10
CA PHE A 21 4.83 -8.40 3.79
C PHE A 21 3.79 -7.82 2.82
N ALA A 22 2.68 -7.31 3.35
CA ALA A 22 1.69 -6.54 2.59
C ALA A 22 1.74 -5.08 3.01
N ILE A 23 1.54 -4.19 2.04
CA ILE A 23 1.30 -2.77 2.25
C ILE A 23 -0.20 -2.55 2.08
N LEU A 24 -0.88 -2.10 3.12
CA LEU A 24 -2.30 -1.78 3.09
C LEU A 24 -2.49 -0.27 3.15
N ILE A 25 -3.15 0.29 2.14
CA ILE A 25 -3.43 1.73 2.00
C ILE A 25 -4.95 1.91 2.06
N PRO A 26 -5.52 2.41 3.17
CA PRO A 26 -6.92 2.84 3.18
C PRO A 26 -7.08 4.09 2.31
N ALA A 27 -8.14 4.15 1.51
CA ALA A 27 -8.40 5.31 0.66
C ALA A 27 -9.91 5.64 0.63
N HIS A 28 -10.21 6.95 0.62
CA HIS A 28 -11.56 7.50 0.44
C HIS A 28 -11.44 8.79 -0.39
N ASN A 29 -11.57 8.68 -1.71
CA ASN A 29 -11.40 9.79 -2.66
C ASN A 29 -10.02 10.50 -2.60
N GLU A 30 -8.95 9.71 -2.77
CA GLU A 30 -7.55 10.12 -2.63
C GLU A 30 -6.84 10.22 -4.01
N GLU A 31 -7.55 10.51 -5.11
CA GLU A 31 -6.96 10.50 -6.47
C GLU A 31 -5.76 11.45 -6.63
N LYS A 32 -5.72 12.54 -5.85
CA LYS A 32 -4.66 13.57 -5.93
C LYS A 32 -3.32 13.12 -5.34
N VAL A 33 -3.34 12.14 -4.41
CA VAL A 33 -2.16 11.71 -3.65
C VAL A 33 -1.81 10.22 -3.86
N SER A 34 -2.78 9.42 -4.30
CA SER A 34 -2.59 7.98 -4.52
C SER A 34 -1.52 7.68 -5.58
N ARG A 35 -1.47 8.42 -6.69
CA ARG A 35 -0.46 8.22 -7.75
C ARG A 35 0.98 8.34 -7.25
N PRO A 36 1.44 9.49 -6.70
CA PRO A 36 2.83 9.64 -6.26
C PRO A 36 3.21 8.66 -5.14
N LEU A 37 2.27 8.33 -4.25
CA LEU A 37 2.48 7.30 -3.22
C LEU A 37 2.78 5.93 -3.85
N LEU A 38 1.91 5.48 -4.75
CA LEU A 38 2.04 4.16 -5.38
C LEU A 38 3.27 4.09 -6.30
N GLU A 39 3.62 5.17 -6.98
CA GLU A 39 4.85 5.27 -7.77
C GLU A 39 6.09 5.13 -6.88
N SER A 40 6.11 5.80 -5.72
CA SER A 40 7.20 5.69 -4.75
C SER A 40 7.34 4.25 -4.21
N LEU A 41 6.23 3.56 -3.95
CA LEU A 41 6.24 2.15 -3.53
C LEU A 41 6.76 1.22 -4.63
N ARG A 42 6.39 1.48 -5.89
CA ARG A 42 6.97 0.77 -7.05
C ARG A 42 8.44 1.08 -7.26
N ALA A 43 8.92 2.26 -6.88
CA ALA A 43 10.32 2.65 -7.01
C ALA A 43 11.23 2.12 -5.89
N GLN A 44 10.69 1.44 -4.87
CA GLN A 44 11.51 0.88 -3.78
C GLN A 44 12.54 -0.14 -4.30
N GLU A 45 13.75 -0.12 -3.74
CA GLU A 45 14.81 -1.09 -4.05
C GLU A 45 14.53 -2.49 -3.48
N TYR A 46 13.53 -2.62 -2.61
CA TYR A 46 13.12 -3.90 -2.04
C TYR A 46 12.55 -4.84 -3.12
N PRO A 47 12.90 -6.15 -3.14
CA PRO A 47 12.42 -7.09 -4.15
C PRO A 47 10.89 -7.12 -4.24
N LYS A 48 10.35 -7.01 -5.45
CA LYS A 48 8.91 -6.81 -5.70
C LYS A 48 8.08 -8.03 -5.38
N GLU A 49 8.66 -9.22 -5.51
CA GLU A 49 8.08 -10.49 -5.13
C GLU A 49 7.88 -10.63 -3.60
N LEU A 50 8.58 -9.81 -2.81
CA LEU A 50 8.49 -9.84 -1.35
C LEU A 50 7.50 -8.82 -0.77
N PHE A 51 6.77 -8.08 -1.58
CA PHE A 51 5.62 -7.34 -1.06
C PHE A 51 4.53 -7.12 -2.08
N ASP A 52 3.30 -7.13 -1.59
CA ASP A 52 2.13 -6.75 -2.38
C ASP A 52 1.54 -5.44 -1.82
N THR A 53 0.99 -4.61 -2.70
CA THR A 53 0.30 -3.37 -2.29
C THR A 53 -1.20 -3.55 -2.48
N TYR A 54 -1.96 -3.33 -1.41
CA TYR A 54 -3.42 -3.36 -1.36
C TYR A 54 -3.95 -1.96 -1.08
N VAL A 55 -4.89 -1.50 -1.89
CA VAL A 55 -5.61 -0.23 -1.70
C VAL A 55 -7.05 -0.54 -1.34
N ALA A 56 -7.44 -0.25 -0.10
CA ALA A 56 -8.80 -0.44 0.38
C ALA A 56 -9.64 0.82 0.12
N CYS A 57 -10.30 0.85 -1.04
CA CYS A 57 -11.18 1.92 -1.47
C CYS A 57 -12.52 1.81 -0.77
N ASP A 58 -12.79 2.72 0.16
CA ASP A 58 -14.04 2.77 0.91
C ASP A 58 -14.92 3.87 0.34
N ALA A 59 -16.01 3.52 -0.34
CA ALA A 59 -16.93 4.44 -0.99
C ALA A 59 -16.26 5.49 -1.90
N CYS A 60 -15.18 5.10 -2.59
CA CYS A 60 -14.52 5.96 -3.57
C CYS A 60 -15.43 6.17 -4.80
N THR A 61 -15.61 7.42 -5.19
CA THR A 61 -16.38 7.83 -6.38
C THR A 61 -15.52 8.55 -7.42
N ASP A 62 -14.27 8.83 -7.07
CA ASP A 62 -13.26 9.42 -7.94
C ASP A 62 -12.41 8.33 -8.65
N ARG A 63 -11.27 8.74 -9.23
CA ARG A 63 -10.37 7.83 -9.95
C ARG A 63 -9.38 7.08 -9.06
N THR A 64 -9.54 7.10 -7.74
CA THR A 64 -8.61 6.44 -6.79
C THR A 64 -8.40 4.96 -7.16
N LYS A 65 -9.49 4.24 -7.44
CA LYS A 65 -9.43 2.83 -7.85
C LYS A 65 -8.63 2.66 -9.14
N ASP A 66 -8.95 3.44 -10.16
CA ASP A 66 -8.32 3.31 -11.48
C ASP A 66 -6.82 3.60 -11.40
N ILE A 67 -6.44 4.60 -10.61
CA ILE A 67 -5.04 4.93 -10.34
C ILE A 67 -4.34 3.75 -9.65
N ALA A 68 -4.96 3.16 -8.63
CA ALA A 68 -4.40 2.02 -7.91
C ALA A 68 -4.16 0.81 -8.82
N LEU A 69 -5.15 0.44 -9.63
CA LEU A 69 -5.04 -0.67 -10.58
C LEU A 69 -3.96 -0.41 -11.64
N ARG A 70 -3.89 0.81 -12.20
CA ARG A 70 -2.85 1.18 -13.18
C ARG A 70 -1.44 1.11 -12.60
N GLN A 71 -1.30 1.33 -11.30
CA GLN A 71 -0.03 1.19 -10.60
C GLN A 71 0.24 -0.25 -10.13
N GLY A 72 -0.58 -1.22 -10.50
CA GLY A 72 -0.36 -2.64 -10.18
C GLY A 72 -0.62 -2.98 -8.72
N ALA A 73 -1.37 -2.15 -8.01
CA ALA A 73 -1.87 -2.48 -6.68
C ALA A 73 -3.16 -3.30 -6.79
N PHE A 74 -3.40 -4.15 -5.79
CA PHE A 74 -4.67 -4.83 -5.61
C PHE A 74 -5.67 -3.86 -4.99
N VAL A 75 -6.89 -3.79 -5.54
CA VAL A 75 -7.93 -2.93 -4.99
C VAL A 75 -8.96 -3.77 -4.25
N LEU A 76 -9.24 -3.37 -3.01
CA LEU A 76 -10.32 -3.91 -2.19
C LEU A 76 -11.40 -2.84 -2.14
N GLU A 77 -12.57 -3.10 -2.72
CA GLU A 77 -13.68 -2.15 -2.75
C GLU A 77 -14.67 -2.43 -1.62
N ARG A 78 -14.95 -1.40 -0.83
CA ARG A 78 -15.93 -1.42 0.26
C ARG A 78 -16.92 -0.29 0.06
N ASN A 79 -18.18 -0.53 0.42
CA ASN A 79 -19.17 0.53 0.57
C ASN A 79 -20.06 0.17 1.76
N ASP A 80 -19.68 0.65 2.94
CA ASP A 80 -20.41 0.40 4.18
C ASP A 80 -20.73 1.73 4.89
N PRO A 81 -21.89 2.34 4.57
CA PRO A 81 -22.31 3.59 5.19
C PRO A 81 -22.69 3.44 6.67
N GLN A 82 -22.94 2.21 7.16
CA GLN A 82 -23.25 1.96 8.58
C GLN A 82 -22.00 1.95 9.45
N HIS A 83 -20.85 1.61 8.87
CA HIS A 83 -19.55 1.56 9.57
C HIS A 83 -18.50 2.43 8.87
N PRO A 84 -18.65 3.77 8.87
CA PRO A 84 -17.75 4.66 8.16
C PRO A 84 -16.39 4.78 8.87
N GLY A 85 -15.38 5.15 8.07
CA GLY A 85 -14.09 5.59 8.58
C GLY A 85 -12.98 4.55 8.52
N LYS A 86 -11.73 5.05 8.65
CA LYS A 86 -10.50 4.30 8.40
C LYS A 86 -10.37 3.02 9.23
N THR A 87 -10.83 3.03 10.49
CA THR A 87 -10.68 1.88 11.39
C THR A 87 -11.49 0.69 10.91
N TYR A 88 -12.75 0.92 10.54
CA TYR A 88 -13.60 -0.12 9.98
C TYR A 88 -13.10 -0.56 8.60
N ASN A 89 -12.64 0.37 7.76
CA ASN A 89 -12.07 0.04 6.46
C ASN A 89 -10.85 -0.88 6.59
N VAL A 90 -9.89 -0.52 7.44
CA VAL A 90 -8.70 -1.35 7.70
C VAL A 90 -9.08 -2.71 8.29
N GLY A 91 -9.97 -2.74 9.28
CA GLY A 91 -10.44 -4.00 9.87
C GLY A 91 -11.07 -4.91 8.82
N TRP A 92 -11.97 -4.37 7.99
CA TRP A 92 -12.57 -5.09 6.88
C TRP A 92 -11.52 -5.57 5.87
N ALA A 93 -10.61 -4.71 5.43
CA ALA A 93 -9.58 -5.05 4.46
C ALA A 93 -8.67 -6.18 4.95
N LEU A 94 -8.32 -6.21 6.24
CA LEU A 94 -7.56 -7.29 6.85
C LEU A 94 -8.28 -8.64 6.79
N THR A 95 -9.63 -8.66 6.83
CA THR A 95 -10.39 -9.90 6.63
C THR A 95 -10.34 -10.41 5.19
N GLN A 96 -10.12 -9.51 4.22
CA GLN A 96 -9.99 -9.87 2.80
C GLN A 96 -8.58 -10.40 2.48
N ILE A 97 -7.55 -9.94 3.21
CA ILE A 97 -6.16 -10.34 3.00
C ILE A 97 -5.86 -11.60 3.82
N SER A 98 -6.00 -12.76 3.18
CA SER A 98 -5.65 -14.04 3.81
C SER A 98 -4.12 -14.27 3.88
N PRO A 99 -3.58 -14.84 4.98
CA PRO A 99 -2.16 -15.24 5.06
C PRO A 99 -1.74 -16.24 3.97
N CYS A 100 -2.67 -17.04 3.45
CA CYS A 100 -2.43 -17.93 2.32
C CYS A 100 -2.26 -17.16 1.00
N LEU A 101 -2.97 -16.04 0.81
CA LEU A 101 -2.83 -15.16 -0.36
C LEU A 101 -1.42 -14.57 -0.43
N LEU A 102 -0.83 -14.24 0.73
CA LEU A 102 0.55 -13.82 0.83
C LEU A 102 1.56 -14.91 0.43
N ARG A 103 1.20 -16.19 0.26
CA ARG A 103 2.16 -17.23 -0.17
C ARG A 103 2.03 -17.65 -1.64
N ARG A 104 0.91 -17.36 -2.31
CA ARG A 104 0.61 -17.87 -3.65
C ARG A 104 1.33 -17.15 -4.80
N HIS A 105 1.98 -16.01 -4.56
CA HIS A 105 2.60 -15.19 -5.61
C HIS A 105 4.14 -15.15 -5.56
N SER A 106 4.78 -16.06 -4.82
CA SER A 106 6.23 -16.29 -4.98
C SER A 106 6.45 -17.19 -6.19
N PRO A 107 7.22 -16.80 -7.22
CA PRO A 107 7.70 -17.78 -8.18
C PRO A 107 8.59 -18.77 -7.43
N LEU A 108 8.43 -20.06 -7.75
CA LEU A 108 9.38 -21.11 -7.39
C LEU A 108 10.70 -20.87 -8.12
#